data_AF-A0A928ATI0-F1
#
_entry.id   AF-A0A928ATI0-F1
#
_cell.length_a   1.000
_cell.length_b   1.000
_cell.length_c   1.000
_cell.angle_alpha   90.00
_cell.angle_beta   90.00
_cell.angle_gamma   90.00
#
_symmetry.space_group_name_H-M   'P 1'
#
loop_
_entity.id
_entity.type
_entity.pdbx_description
1 polymer ?
#
loop_
_entity_poly.entity_id
_entity_poly.type
_entity_poly.pdbx_seq_one_letter_code
_entity_poly.pdbx_strand_id
1 'polypeptide(L)'
;MRRITLILALLLSAAALTPAAAQHTVGILGGAGTATARIYPALETKSLMGVTNFGLSWRYYSLPRFVGAVGVDLEFMQRGFAYGYDYSTTMDENGMEQREYYYYKRRMNSIMLPLVWQPHLYLAKNHIRLYLEAAFTLSYNFGGDWEYDNKPESGAYNWRTERDNHLNYGLAGGGGFALLFGRYELGVRARYYFGYADVLRNRNKYYNNVTDGYENPFYLTPLRSPLDNINLSVTLAYRFNKDGFKEWTYKPKKLSRTREFKFQQTKKQ
;
A
#
# COMPACT_ATOMS: atom_id res chain seq x y z
N MET A 1 28.29 2.45 7.01
CA MET A 1 27.86 3.01 5.71
C MET A 1 28.42 2.25 4.51
N ARG A 2 29.74 2.01 4.39
CA ARG A 2 30.36 1.26 3.27
C ARG A 2 29.80 -0.15 2.98
N ARG A 3 29.37 -0.89 4.02
CA ARG A 3 28.82 -2.27 3.84
C ARG A 3 27.40 -2.28 3.27
N ILE A 4 26.59 -1.26 3.57
CA ILE A 4 25.20 -1.15 3.06
C ILE A 4 25.22 -0.72 1.59
N THR A 5 26.09 0.22 1.23
CA THR A 5 26.27 0.63 -0.18
C THR A 5 26.84 -0.49 -1.04
N LEU A 6 27.74 -1.33 -0.51
CA LEU A 6 28.25 -2.51 -1.20
C LEU A 6 27.16 -3.57 -1.42
N ILE A 7 26.30 -3.83 -0.44
CA ILE A 7 25.18 -4.77 -0.60
C ILE A 7 24.15 -4.24 -1.60
N LEU A 8 23.84 -2.93 -1.56
CA LEU A 8 22.93 -2.30 -2.49
C LEU A 8 23.48 -2.30 -3.93
N ALA A 9 24.78 -2.04 -4.09
CA ALA A 9 25.47 -2.10 -5.38
C ALA A 9 25.58 -3.54 -5.91
N LEU A 10 25.82 -4.52 -5.02
CA LEU A 10 25.86 -5.94 -5.38
C LEU A 10 24.48 -6.43 -5.83
N LEU A 11 23.40 -6.03 -5.13
CA LEU A 11 22.02 -6.30 -5.53
C LEU A 11 21.64 -5.62 -6.85
N LEU A 12 22.09 -4.38 -7.08
CA LEU A 12 21.89 -3.68 -8.36
C LEU A 12 22.65 -4.35 -9.51
N SER A 13 23.87 -4.82 -9.27
CA SER A 13 24.68 -5.51 -10.27
C SER A 13 24.18 -6.93 -10.58
N ALA A 14 23.65 -7.64 -9.58
CA ALA A 14 23.01 -8.95 -9.78
C ALA A 14 21.70 -8.84 -10.58
N ALA A 15 20.97 -7.72 -10.46
CA ALA A 15 19.81 -7.43 -11.29
C ALA A 15 20.17 -7.03 -12.74
N ALA A 16 21.40 -6.58 -12.98
CA ALA A 16 21.87 -6.11 -14.29
C ALA A 16 22.53 -7.22 -15.15
N LEU A 17 22.84 -8.39 -14.58
CA LEU A 17 23.63 -9.45 -15.23
C LEU A 17 22.81 -10.67 -15.70
N THR A 18 21.50 -10.70 -15.47
CA THR A 18 20.64 -11.71 -16.09
C THR A 18 20.08 -11.19 -17.40
N PRO A 19 20.38 -11.79 -18.56
CA PRO A 19 19.58 -11.62 -19.77
C PRO A 19 18.27 -12.40 -19.57
N ALA A 20 17.46 -11.98 -18.59
CA ALA A 20 16.12 -12.49 -18.44
C ALA A 20 15.28 -11.78 -19.50
N ALA A 21 14.75 -12.56 -20.46
CA ALA A 21 13.67 -12.15 -21.36
C ALA A 21 12.36 -11.80 -20.61
N ALA A 22 12.45 -11.44 -19.33
CA ALA A 22 11.35 -11.09 -18.48
C ALA A 22 10.86 -9.68 -18.82
N GLN A 23 9.55 -9.50 -18.73
CA GLN A 23 8.93 -8.24 -19.05
C GLN A 23 9.00 -7.31 -17.83
N HIS A 24 9.47 -6.09 -18.06
CA HIS A 24 9.50 -5.02 -17.07
C HIS A 24 8.53 -3.92 -17.48
N THR A 25 7.78 -3.40 -16.51
CA THR A 25 7.03 -2.15 -16.68
C THR A 25 7.46 -1.14 -15.63
N VAL A 26 7.56 0.11 -16.04
CA VAL A 26 7.75 1.25 -15.15
C VAL A 26 6.58 2.19 -15.40
N GLY A 27 5.93 2.62 -14.33
CA GLY A 27 4.81 3.53 -14.44
C GLY A 27 4.78 4.56 -13.35
N ILE A 28 4.02 5.61 -13.62
CA ILE A 28 3.65 6.62 -12.63
C ILE A 28 2.23 6.34 -12.17
N LEU A 29 1.94 6.66 -10.91
CA LEU A 29 0.61 6.55 -10.33
C LEU A 29 0.25 7.86 -9.62
N GLY A 30 -1.02 8.23 -9.69
CA GLY A 30 -1.57 9.41 -9.02
C GLY A 30 -3.02 9.19 -8.66
N GLY A 31 -3.44 9.62 -7.48
CA GLY A 31 -4.78 9.35 -6.98
C GLY A 31 -5.18 10.13 -5.75
N ALA A 32 -6.36 9.82 -5.28
CA ALA A 32 -6.94 10.36 -4.07
C ALA A 32 -7.67 9.26 -3.29
N GLY A 33 -7.86 9.49 -2.01
CA GLY A 33 -8.36 8.47 -1.10
C GLY A 33 -8.96 9.02 0.17
N THR A 34 -9.15 8.10 1.11
CA THR A 34 -9.50 8.43 2.48
C THR A 34 -8.51 7.79 3.45
N ALA A 35 -8.32 8.43 4.60
CA ALA A 35 -7.44 7.97 5.67
C ALA A 35 -8.21 7.86 6.98
N THR A 36 -7.89 6.87 7.80
CA THR A 36 -8.48 6.67 9.12
C THR A 36 -7.45 6.09 10.10
N ALA A 37 -7.73 6.17 11.40
CA ALA A 37 -6.93 5.52 12.44
C ALA A 37 -7.80 4.58 13.26
N ARG A 38 -7.23 3.45 13.66
CA ARG A 38 -7.82 2.59 14.70
C ARG A 38 -7.19 2.95 16.03
N ILE A 39 -7.85 3.82 16.79
CA ILE A 39 -7.34 4.29 18.07
C ILE A 39 -7.82 3.36 19.19
N TYR A 40 -6.92 3.00 20.12
CA TYR A 40 -7.28 2.26 21.33
C TYR A 40 -6.84 3.01 22.60
N PRO A 41 -7.71 3.22 23.60
CA PRO A 41 -9.13 2.81 23.67
C PRO A 41 -9.98 3.44 22.56
N ALA A 42 -11.12 2.81 22.25
CA ALA A 42 -11.98 3.23 21.15
C ALA A 42 -12.48 4.66 21.39
N LEU A 43 -12.27 5.53 20.40
CA LEU A 43 -12.72 6.92 20.37
C LEU A 43 -13.53 7.14 19.09
N GLU A 44 -14.35 8.18 19.07
CA GLU A 44 -15.07 8.57 17.86
C GLU A 44 -14.07 9.06 16.81
N THR A 45 -14.02 8.37 15.68
CA THR A 45 -13.08 8.67 14.59
C THR A 45 -13.83 8.85 13.28
N LYS A 46 -13.41 9.83 12.49
CA LYS A 46 -13.96 10.09 11.15
C LYS A 46 -12.88 9.87 10.10
N SER A 47 -13.28 9.32 8.96
CA SER A 47 -12.38 9.18 7.81
C SER A 47 -12.07 10.55 7.19
N LEU A 48 -10.79 10.88 7.07
CA LEU A 48 -10.33 12.05 6.34
C LEU A 48 -10.43 11.78 4.84
N MET A 49 -11.27 12.54 4.13
CA MET A 49 -11.37 12.46 2.68
C MET A 49 -10.38 13.43 2.01
N GLY A 50 -10.04 13.13 0.75
CA GLY A 50 -9.20 13.99 -0.08
C GLY A 50 -7.71 13.89 0.22
N VAL A 51 -7.27 12.78 0.82
CA VAL A 51 -5.82 12.52 0.91
C VAL A 51 -5.30 12.13 -0.46
N THR A 52 -4.18 12.71 -0.88
CA THR A 52 -3.60 12.48 -2.21
C THR A 52 -2.47 11.46 -2.15
N ASN A 53 -2.27 10.75 -3.25
CA ASN A 53 -1.09 9.91 -3.43
C ASN A 53 -0.50 10.09 -4.82
N PHE A 54 0.83 10.01 -4.89
CA PHE A 54 1.59 10.04 -6.13
C PHE A 54 2.80 9.14 -6.00
N GLY A 55 3.19 8.44 -7.05
CA GLY A 55 4.33 7.54 -6.96
C GLY A 55 4.83 6.98 -8.27
N LEU A 56 5.91 6.21 -8.13
CA LEU A 56 6.49 5.40 -9.18
C LEU A 56 6.21 3.93 -8.88
N SER A 57 5.97 3.17 -9.93
CA SER A 57 5.74 1.73 -9.87
C SER A 57 6.70 1.02 -10.81
N TRP A 58 7.32 -0.03 -10.31
CA TRP A 58 8.09 -0.96 -11.11
C TRP A 58 7.52 -2.36 -10.96
N ARG A 59 7.31 -3.05 -12.07
CA ARG A 59 6.82 -4.44 -12.08
C ARG A 59 7.71 -5.31 -12.94
N TYR A 60 7.94 -6.50 -12.42
CA TYR A 60 8.60 -7.63 -13.04
C TYR A 60 7.56 -8.73 -13.28
N TYR A 61 7.38 -9.13 -14.53
CA TYR A 61 6.47 -10.20 -14.91
C TYR A 61 7.24 -11.50 -15.05
N SER A 62 6.82 -12.50 -14.28
CA SER A 62 7.39 -13.85 -14.36
C SER A 62 6.87 -14.62 -15.58
N LEU A 63 7.64 -15.62 -16.04
CA LEU A 63 7.27 -16.50 -17.15
C LEU A 63 6.01 -17.37 -16.86
N PRO A 64 5.78 -17.88 -15.63
CA PRO A 64 4.59 -18.69 -15.35
C PRO A 64 3.31 -17.83 -15.30
N ARG A 65 2.30 -18.22 -16.09
CA ARG A 65 1.01 -17.53 -16.22
C ARG A 65 0.26 -17.26 -14.91
N PHE A 66 0.46 -18.09 -13.88
CA PHE A 66 -0.31 -18.02 -12.62
C PHE A 66 0.45 -17.39 -11.45
N VAL A 67 1.78 -17.24 -11.55
CA VAL A 67 2.59 -16.65 -10.47
C VAL A 67 2.45 -15.13 -10.45
N GLY A 68 2.06 -14.52 -11.58
CA GLY A 68 1.78 -13.09 -11.66
C GLY A 68 3.03 -12.23 -11.79
N ALA A 69 2.89 -10.96 -11.42
CA ALA A 69 3.98 -9.98 -11.39
C ALA A 69 4.43 -9.72 -9.94
N VAL A 70 5.70 -9.44 -9.76
CA VAL A 70 6.26 -8.93 -8.50
C VAL A 70 6.80 -7.53 -8.78
N GLY A 71 6.75 -6.63 -7.81
CA GLY A 71 7.28 -5.31 -8.02
C GLY A 71 7.43 -4.48 -6.75
N VAL A 72 7.86 -3.25 -6.95
CA VAL A 72 8.06 -2.29 -5.89
C VAL A 72 7.40 -0.99 -6.32
N ASP A 73 6.65 -0.38 -5.40
CA ASP A 73 6.16 0.98 -5.56
C ASP A 73 6.90 1.91 -4.61
N LEU A 74 7.13 3.14 -5.05
CA LEU A 74 7.58 4.24 -4.21
C LEU A 74 6.53 5.33 -4.30
N GLU A 75 5.75 5.51 -3.24
CA GLU A 75 4.63 6.44 -3.22
C GLU A 75 4.83 7.51 -2.15
N PHE A 76 4.64 8.77 -2.51
CA PHE A 76 4.30 9.81 -1.57
C PHE A 76 2.80 9.76 -1.30
N MET A 77 2.41 9.74 -0.03
CA MET A 77 1.03 9.60 0.39
C MET A 77 0.74 10.52 1.56
N GLN A 78 -0.33 11.29 1.45
CA GLN A 78 -0.91 11.96 2.60
C GLN A 78 -1.74 10.94 3.38
N ARG A 79 -1.50 10.84 4.68
CA ARG A 79 -2.21 9.97 5.60
C ARG A 79 -2.71 10.80 6.77
N GLY A 80 -3.49 10.21 7.66
CA GLY A 80 -3.97 10.96 8.79
C GLY A 80 -5.17 10.33 9.47
N PHE A 81 -5.70 11.07 10.44
CA PHE A 81 -6.90 10.69 11.16
C PHE A 81 -7.66 11.93 11.62
N ALA A 82 -8.96 11.77 11.81
CA ALA A 82 -9.78 12.71 12.55
C ALA A 82 -10.37 12.00 13.76
N TYR A 83 -10.32 12.62 14.93
CA TYR A 83 -10.98 12.09 16.12
C TYR A 83 -11.76 13.17 16.85
N GLY A 84 -12.90 12.78 17.43
CA GLY A 84 -13.77 13.62 18.23
C GLY A 84 -13.13 13.86 19.59
N TYR A 85 -12.62 15.06 19.82
CA TYR A 85 -11.91 15.40 21.05
C TYR A 85 -12.84 15.98 22.12
N ASP A 86 -13.96 16.56 21.69
CA ASP A 86 -14.99 17.16 22.53
C ASP A 86 -16.36 16.98 21.85
N TYR A 87 -17.44 17.16 22.58
CA TYR A 87 -18.80 17.07 22.06
C TYR A 87 -19.75 18.06 22.75
N SER A 88 -20.66 18.65 21.97
CA SER A 88 -21.84 19.33 22.51
C SER A 88 -23.00 18.33 22.59
N THR A 89 -23.89 18.53 23.56
CA THR A 89 -25.10 17.72 23.70
C THR A 89 -26.30 18.62 23.42
N THR A 90 -27.10 18.25 22.43
CA THR A 90 -28.34 18.93 22.07
C THR A 90 -29.48 17.95 22.25
N MET A 91 -30.61 18.42 22.81
CA MET A 91 -31.82 17.61 22.91
C MET A 91 -32.61 17.77 21.61
N ASP A 92 -32.91 16.66 20.96
CA ASP A 92 -33.79 16.65 19.79
C ASP A 92 -35.25 16.94 20.19
N GLU A 93 -36.10 17.29 19.22
CA GLU A 93 -37.54 17.53 19.45
C GLU A 93 -38.26 16.31 20.05
N ASN A 94 -37.67 15.12 19.91
CA ASN A 94 -38.15 13.85 20.46
C ASN A 94 -37.61 13.52 21.87
N GLY A 95 -36.86 14.44 22.51
CA GLY A 95 -36.28 14.23 23.84
C GLY A 95 -35.09 13.26 23.87
N MET A 96 -34.48 12.98 22.71
CA MET A 96 -33.26 12.17 22.62
C MET A 96 -32.00 13.05 22.67
N GLU A 97 -31.01 12.64 23.46
CA GLU A 97 -29.69 13.29 23.49
C GLU A 97 -28.92 13.04 22.19
N GLN A 98 -28.76 14.08 21.38
CA GLN A 98 -27.88 14.08 20.23
C GLN A 98 -26.51 14.65 20.63
N ARG A 99 -25.44 13.89 20.37
CA ARG A 99 -24.07 14.33 20.60
C ARG A 99 -23.44 14.80 19.29
N GLU A 100 -23.10 16.06 19.21
CA GLU A 100 -22.37 16.64 18.08
C GLU A 100 -20.89 16.74 18.45
N TYR A 101 -20.06 15.94 17.77
CA TYR A 101 -18.62 15.87 18.07
C TYR A 101 -17.82 16.93 17.31
N TYR A 102 -16.91 17.59 18.03
CA TYR A 102 -15.89 18.44 17.45
C TYR A 102 -14.65 17.62 17.13
N TYR A 103 -14.19 17.69 15.88
CA TYR A 103 -13.08 16.88 15.41
C TYR A 103 -11.77 17.66 15.39
N TYR A 104 -10.72 16.99 15.85
CA TYR A 104 -9.35 17.34 15.52
C TYR A 104 -8.92 16.50 14.31
N LYS A 105 -8.35 17.14 13.30
CA LYS A 105 -7.84 16.52 12.09
C LYS A 105 -6.33 16.65 12.06
N ARG A 106 -5.63 15.54 11.87
CA ARG A 106 -4.18 15.53 11.61
C ARG A 106 -3.89 14.81 10.32
N ARG A 107 -3.28 15.55 9.39
CA ARG A 107 -2.73 15.05 8.14
C ARG A 107 -1.22 14.94 8.29
N MET A 108 -0.64 13.89 7.74
CA MET A 108 0.80 13.65 7.76
C MET A 108 1.25 13.20 6.39
N ASN A 109 2.48 13.57 6.04
CA ASN A 109 3.08 13.12 4.79
C ASN A 109 3.86 11.84 5.03
N SER A 110 3.82 10.92 4.08
CA SER A 110 4.42 9.61 4.22
C SER A 110 5.04 9.15 2.92
N ILE A 111 6.26 8.66 2.99
CA ILE A 111 6.85 7.88 1.91
C ILE A 111 6.50 6.42 2.18
N MET A 112 5.82 5.79 1.24
CA MET A 112 5.37 4.41 1.27
C MET A 112 6.23 3.60 0.29
N LEU A 113 6.69 2.44 0.73
CA LEU A 113 7.41 1.46 -0.07
C LEU A 113 6.68 0.10 -0.03
N PRO A 114 5.65 -0.09 -0.88
CA PRO A 114 4.98 -1.38 -1.06
C PRO A 114 5.83 -2.36 -1.89
N LEU A 115 6.08 -3.54 -1.33
CA LEU A 115 6.57 -4.72 -2.05
C LEU A 115 5.36 -5.51 -2.53
N VAL A 116 5.11 -5.45 -3.83
CA VAL A 116 3.84 -5.85 -4.45
C VAL A 116 3.96 -7.22 -5.10
N TRP A 117 2.98 -8.08 -4.81
CA TRP A 117 2.66 -9.26 -5.60
C TRP A 117 1.31 -9.06 -6.28
N GLN A 118 1.29 -9.30 -7.59
CA GLN A 118 0.19 -8.91 -8.47
C GLN A 118 -0.16 -10.05 -9.45
N PRO A 119 -0.96 -11.05 -9.02
CA PRO A 119 -1.56 -12.00 -9.95
C PRO A 119 -2.52 -11.27 -10.89
N HIS A 120 -2.46 -11.62 -12.18
CA HIS A 120 -3.22 -10.94 -13.21
C HIS A 120 -3.72 -11.88 -14.29
N LEU A 121 -4.82 -11.49 -14.93
CA LEU A 121 -5.50 -12.22 -15.99
C LEU A 121 -5.69 -11.28 -17.19
N TYR A 122 -5.44 -11.79 -18.39
CA TYR A 122 -5.68 -11.06 -19.63
C TYR A 122 -7.03 -11.44 -20.22
N LEU A 123 -7.84 -10.43 -20.55
CA LEU A 123 -9.14 -10.54 -21.20
C LEU A 123 -9.12 -9.79 -22.54
N ALA A 124 -10.15 -10.01 -23.36
CA ALA A 124 -10.36 -9.30 -24.64
C ALA A 124 -9.15 -9.35 -25.60
N LYS A 125 -8.60 -10.55 -25.85
CA LYS A 125 -7.41 -10.76 -26.70
C LYS A 125 -6.18 -9.93 -26.24
N ASN A 126 -5.98 -9.82 -24.93
CA ASN A 126 -4.86 -9.11 -24.28
C ASN A 126 -4.92 -7.57 -24.37
N HIS A 127 -6.10 -6.98 -24.61
CA HIS A 127 -6.29 -5.53 -24.51
C HIS A 127 -6.68 -5.06 -23.11
N ILE A 128 -7.15 -5.98 -22.26
CA ILE A 128 -7.53 -5.69 -20.86
C ILE A 128 -6.79 -6.64 -19.94
N ARG A 129 -6.16 -6.10 -18.89
CA ARG A 129 -5.56 -6.87 -17.79
C ARG A 129 -6.29 -6.57 -16.50
N LEU A 130 -6.91 -7.58 -15.92
CA LEU A 130 -7.42 -7.53 -14.55
C LEU A 130 -6.35 -8.04 -13.60
N TYR A 131 -6.19 -7.40 -12.46
CA TYR A 131 -5.20 -7.81 -11.48
C TYR A 131 -5.71 -7.64 -10.06
N LEU A 132 -5.29 -8.59 -9.21
CA LEU A 132 -5.37 -8.46 -7.77
C LEU A 132 -4.00 -8.09 -7.24
N GLU A 133 -3.97 -7.47 -6.08
CA GLU A 133 -2.76 -6.96 -5.50
C GLU A 133 -2.69 -7.28 -4.01
N ALA A 134 -1.56 -7.83 -3.60
CA ALA A 134 -1.20 -7.99 -2.20
C ALA A 134 0.21 -7.46 -2.03
N ALA A 135 0.44 -6.64 -1.01
CA ALA A 135 1.73 -6.03 -0.78
C ALA A 135 2.09 -5.99 0.70
N PHE A 136 3.37 -6.13 0.98
CA PHE A 136 3.94 -5.74 2.27
C PHE A 136 4.37 -4.29 2.19
N THR A 137 4.03 -3.46 3.18
CA THR A 137 4.29 -2.02 3.12
C THR A 137 5.23 -1.59 4.22
N LEU A 138 6.25 -0.82 3.83
CA LEU A 138 7.07 -0.03 4.72
C LEU A 138 6.72 1.43 4.52
N SER A 139 6.76 2.22 5.58
CA SER A 139 6.42 3.64 5.49
C SER A 139 7.26 4.47 6.42
N TYR A 140 7.59 5.68 5.96
CA TYR A 140 8.28 6.70 6.72
C TYR A 140 7.42 7.95 6.76
N ASN A 141 6.90 8.29 7.94
CA ASN A 141 6.05 9.45 8.15
C ASN A 141 6.89 10.67 8.56
N PHE A 142 6.50 11.85 8.10
CA PHE A 142 7.18 13.10 8.41
C PHE A 142 6.26 14.28 8.11
N GLY A 143 6.47 15.37 8.84
CA GLY A 143 5.66 16.59 8.73
C GLY A 143 4.16 16.33 8.72
N GLY A 144 3.42 17.38 8.42
CA GLY A 144 1.97 17.31 8.31
C GLY A 144 1.34 18.62 8.72
N ASP A 145 0.02 18.58 8.86
CA ASP A 145 -0.81 19.70 9.26
C ASP A 145 -1.83 19.22 10.28
N TRP A 146 -2.25 20.12 11.16
CA TRP A 146 -3.31 19.87 12.12
C TRP A 146 -4.31 21.03 12.16
N GLU A 147 -5.55 20.70 12.47
CA GLU A 147 -6.68 21.63 12.47
C GLU A 147 -7.74 21.15 13.47
N TYR A 148 -8.39 22.10 14.15
CA TYR A 148 -9.59 21.85 14.95
C TYR A 148 -10.82 22.44 14.26
N ASP A 149 -11.92 21.70 14.24
CA ASP A 149 -13.12 22.13 13.50
C ASP A 149 -13.85 23.33 14.13
N ASN A 150 -13.71 23.54 15.44
CA ASN A 150 -14.42 24.58 16.21
C ASN A 150 -13.51 25.70 16.73
N LYS A 151 -12.25 25.71 16.32
CA LYS A 151 -11.17 26.51 16.90
C LYS A 151 -10.33 27.09 15.76
N PRO A 152 -9.98 28.39 15.77
CA PRO A 152 -9.16 28.98 14.71
C PRO A 152 -7.73 28.41 14.66
N GLU A 153 -7.32 27.65 15.67
CA GLU A 153 -6.03 27.01 15.77
C GLU A 153 -5.84 25.92 14.69
N SER A 154 -4.95 26.23 13.76
CA SER A 154 -4.39 25.29 12.80
C SER A 154 -2.91 25.57 12.63
N GLY A 155 -2.15 24.58 12.17
CA GLY A 155 -0.73 24.79 11.97
C GLY A 155 0.00 23.63 11.33
N ALA A 156 1.25 23.89 10.98
CA ALA A 156 2.16 22.85 10.56
C ALA A 156 2.48 21.94 11.74
N TYR A 157 2.40 20.64 11.48
CA TYR A 157 2.71 19.61 12.44
C TYR A 157 4.18 19.17 12.31
N ASN A 158 4.99 19.49 13.32
CA ASN A 158 6.35 18.99 13.44
C ASN A 158 6.37 17.70 14.25
N TRP A 159 6.97 16.67 13.66
CA TRP A 159 7.10 15.36 14.31
C TRP A 159 8.04 15.44 15.50
N ARG A 160 7.61 14.89 16.63
CA ARG A 160 8.41 14.78 17.86
C ARG A 160 8.90 13.35 18.00
N THR A 161 10.22 13.14 18.08
CA THR A 161 10.81 11.78 18.10
C THR A 161 10.43 11.01 19.36
N GLU A 162 10.10 11.72 20.43
CA GLU A 162 9.73 11.19 21.75
C GLU A 162 8.35 10.52 21.71
N ARG A 163 7.41 11.10 20.96
CA ARG A 163 6.00 10.66 20.91
C ARG A 163 5.65 9.95 19.61
N ASP A 164 6.14 10.43 18.49
CA ASP A 164 5.68 9.98 17.17
C ASP A 164 6.60 8.89 16.61
N ASN A 165 6.02 7.93 15.88
CA ASN A 165 6.76 6.87 15.23
C ASN A 165 6.93 7.11 13.72
N HIS A 166 8.15 7.44 13.31
CA HIS A 166 8.45 7.71 11.91
C HIS A 166 8.34 6.45 11.04
N LEU A 167 8.82 5.31 11.54
CA LEU A 167 8.91 4.07 10.76
C LEU A 167 7.74 3.15 11.06
N ASN A 168 6.93 2.90 10.05
CA ASN A 168 5.73 2.08 10.14
C ASN A 168 5.76 0.93 9.12
N TYR A 169 5.07 -0.14 9.44
CA TYR A 169 4.89 -1.28 8.56
C TYR A 169 3.42 -1.72 8.53
N GLY A 170 3.06 -2.42 7.46
CA GLY A 170 1.69 -2.83 7.21
C GLY A 170 1.57 -3.84 6.08
N LEU A 171 0.33 -4.14 5.75
CA LEU A 171 -0.02 -4.84 4.52
C LEU A 171 -0.85 -3.91 3.65
N ALA A 172 -0.89 -4.18 2.36
CA ALA A 172 -1.86 -3.58 1.48
C ALA A 172 -2.50 -4.65 0.61
N GLY A 173 -3.79 -4.47 0.35
CA GLY A 173 -4.59 -5.34 -0.50
C GLY A 173 -5.38 -4.48 -1.47
N GLY A 174 -5.49 -4.93 -2.71
CA GLY A 174 -6.16 -4.14 -3.72
C GLY A 174 -6.41 -4.90 -5.01
N GLY A 175 -6.85 -4.16 -5.99
CA GLY A 175 -7.11 -4.67 -7.31
C GLY A 175 -7.37 -3.56 -8.29
N GLY A 176 -7.31 -3.90 -9.56
CA GLY A 176 -7.51 -2.93 -10.61
C GLY A 176 -7.55 -3.57 -11.98
N PHE A 177 -7.70 -2.70 -12.97
CA PHE A 177 -7.63 -3.10 -14.36
C PHE A 177 -6.72 -2.15 -15.13
N ALA A 178 -6.13 -2.64 -16.21
CA ALA A 178 -5.33 -1.84 -17.11
C ALA A 178 -5.72 -2.15 -18.56
N LEU A 179 -5.90 -1.08 -19.34
CA LEU A 179 -6.06 -1.10 -20.78
C LEU A 179 -4.67 -1.06 -21.43
N LEU A 180 -4.46 -1.92 -22.42
CA LEU A 180 -3.15 -2.14 -23.04
C LEU A 180 -3.15 -1.56 -24.46
N PHE A 181 -2.32 -0.54 -24.68
CA PHE A 181 -2.16 0.15 -25.95
C PHE A 181 -0.71 0.03 -26.43
N GLY A 182 -0.38 -1.10 -27.06
CA GLY A 182 0.96 -1.36 -27.55
C GLY A 182 1.99 -1.46 -26.41
N ARG A 183 2.82 -0.42 -26.25
CA ARG A 183 3.84 -0.32 -25.18
C ARG A 183 3.35 0.41 -23.93
N TYR A 184 2.19 1.05 -23.99
CA TYR A 184 1.63 1.80 -22.88
C TYR A 184 0.49 1.02 -22.21
N GLU A 185 0.38 1.18 -20.90
CA GLU A 185 -0.68 0.61 -20.08
C GLU A 185 -1.32 1.73 -19.27
N LEU A 186 -2.62 1.94 -19.46
CA LEU A 186 -3.41 2.88 -18.67
C LEU A 186 -4.31 2.08 -17.74
N GLY A 187 -4.16 2.25 -16.43
CA GLY A 187 -4.91 1.46 -15.46
C GLY A 187 -5.55 2.30 -14.36
N VAL A 188 -6.56 1.70 -13.74
CA VAL A 188 -7.18 2.18 -12.52
C VAL A 188 -6.89 1.15 -11.43
N ARG A 189 -6.44 1.61 -10.27
CA ARG A 189 -6.04 0.78 -9.12
C ARG A 189 -6.74 1.29 -7.87
N ALA A 190 -7.44 0.39 -7.18
CA ALA A 190 -7.89 0.60 -5.82
C ALA A 190 -6.98 -0.19 -4.87
N ARG A 191 -6.44 0.47 -3.85
CA ARG A 191 -5.58 -0.17 -2.84
C ARG A 191 -5.98 0.28 -1.45
N TYR A 192 -6.17 -0.69 -0.57
CA TYR A 192 -6.36 -0.50 0.85
C TYR A 192 -5.05 -0.82 1.59
N TYR A 193 -4.56 0.13 2.37
CA TYR A 193 -3.41 0.02 3.24
C TYR A 193 -3.89 -0.26 4.66
N PHE A 194 -3.41 -1.35 5.21
CA PHE A 194 -3.67 -1.77 6.57
C PHE A 194 -2.42 -1.61 7.42
N GLY A 195 -2.44 -0.61 8.32
CA GLY A 195 -1.31 -0.33 9.20
C GLY A 195 -1.23 -1.33 10.36
N TYR A 196 -0.02 -1.74 10.73
CA TYR A 196 0.20 -2.51 11.97
C TYR A 196 0.98 -1.73 13.03
N ALA A 197 1.84 -0.82 12.57
CA ALA A 197 2.59 0.05 13.45
C ALA A 197 1.73 1.24 13.91
N ASP A 198 1.91 1.61 15.18
CA ASP A 198 1.22 2.74 15.80
C ASP A 198 1.89 4.05 15.39
N VAL A 199 1.11 5.07 15.03
CA VAL A 199 1.64 6.40 14.69
C VAL A 199 2.12 7.16 15.92
N LEU A 200 1.43 6.98 17.04
CA LEU A 200 1.82 7.45 18.35
C LEU A 200 2.43 6.29 19.13
N ARG A 201 3.57 6.54 19.77
CA ARG A 201 4.21 5.57 20.64
C ARG A 201 3.34 5.31 21.86
N ASN A 202 3.34 4.05 22.30
CA ASN A 202 2.51 3.60 23.41
C ASN A 202 2.84 4.35 24.72
N ARG A 203 1.80 4.85 25.39
CA ARG A 203 1.89 5.58 26.67
C ARG A 203 2.65 4.86 27.79
N ASN A 204 2.64 3.53 27.80
CA ASN A 204 3.30 2.74 28.86
C ASN A 204 4.83 2.75 28.71
N LYS A 205 5.34 3.10 27.52
CA LYS A 205 6.78 3.15 27.22
C LYS A 205 7.30 4.59 27.10
N TYR A 206 6.45 5.54 26.73
CA TYR A 206 6.81 6.96 26.59
C TYR A 206 5.80 7.82 27.34
N TYR A 207 6.28 8.47 28.40
CA TYR A 207 5.44 9.15 29.37
C TYR A 207 5.17 10.61 28.97
N ASN A 208 3.87 10.86 28.78
CA ASN A 208 3.13 12.11 29.03
C ASN A 208 3.25 13.27 28.02
N ASN A 209 2.08 13.84 27.70
CA ASN A 209 1.86 14.90 26.71
C ASN A 209 1.96 16.32 27.34
N VAL A 210 2.53 16.43 28.55
CA VAL A 210 2.50 17.66 29.38
C VAL A 210 3.17 18.85 28.71
N THR A 211 4.16 18.60 27.84
CA THR A 211 4.92 19.62 27.12
C THR A 211 4.41 19.85 25.70
N ASP A 212 3.31 19.21 25.31
CA ASP A 212 2.72 19.38 23.99
C ASP A 212 1.70 20.51 24.00
N GLY A 213 1.68 21.31 22.94
CA GLY A 213 0.68 22.36 22.75
C GLY A 213 -0.56 21.84 22.04
N TYR A 214 -1.27 22.76 21.37
CA TYR A 214 -2.48 22.45 20.60
C TYR A 214 -2.27 21.41 19.49
N GLU A 215 -1.04 21.18 19.03
CA GLU A 215 -0.71 20.16 18.06
C GLU A 215 -0.93 18.73 18.57
N ASN A 216 -1.03 18.54 19.90
CA ASN A 216 -1.39 17.26 20.50
C ASN A 216 -2.73 17.37 21.23
N PRO A 217 -3.75 16.72 20.69
CA PRO A 217 -5.10 16.86 21.21
C PRO A 217 -5.39 15.77 22.29
N PHE A 218 -4.52 14.76 22.42
CA PHE A 218 -4.71 13.65 23.34
C PHE A 218 -4.32 14.04 24.77
N TYR A 219 -5.27 13.95 25.71
CA TYR A 219 -4.95 14.05 27.14
C TYR A 219 -3.99 12.93 27.58
N LEU A 220 -4.19 11.71 27.06
CA LEU A 220 -3.29 10.57 27.23
C LEU A 220 -3.03 9.92 25.86
N THR A 221 -1.76 9.69 25.51
CA THR A 221 -1.38 9.02 24.25
C THR A 221 -2.09 7.69 24.09
N PRO A 222 -2.69 7.35 22.94
CA PRO A 222 -3.32 6.05 22.73
C PRO A 222 -2.37 4.86 22.98
N LEU A 223 -2.94 3.72 23.37
CA LEU A 223 -2.20 2.45 23.49
C LEU A 223 -1.91 1.84 22.12
N ARG A 224 -2.83 2.04 21.16
CA ARG A 224 -2.70 1.65 19.75
C ARG A 224 -3.22 2.78 18.88
N SER A 225 -2.57 3.00 17.75
CA SER A 225 -2.93 4.02 16.77
C SER A 225 -2.44 3.68 15.35
N PRO A 226 -2.67 2.47 14.81
CA PRO A 226 -2.36 2.19 13.42
C PRO A 226 -3.24 3.01 12.47
N LEU A 227 -2.64 3.39 11.35
CA LEU A 227 -3.27 4.16 10.29
C LEU A 227 -3.63 3.27 9.11
N ASP A 228 -4.85 3.44 8.62
CA ASP A 228 -5.36 2.78 7.43
C ASP A 228 -5.72 3.81 6.36
N ASN A 229 -5.57 3.43 5.11
CA ASN A 229 -5.86 4.30 3.97
C ASN A 229 -6.52 3.50 2.85
N ILE A 230 -7.48 4.09 2.16
CA ILE A 230 -8.01 3.56 0.90
C ILE A 230 -7.75 4.57 -0.21
N ASN A 231 -7.08 4.14 -1.27
CA ASN A 231 -6.72 5.01 -2.39
C ASN A 231 -7.27 4.47 -3.69
N LEU A 232 -7.82 5.37 -4.49
CA LEU A 232 -8.14 5.14 -5.89
C LEU A 232 -7.17 5.95 -6.75
N SER A 233 -6.44 5.26 -7.62
CA SER A 233 -5.36 5.84 -8.40
C SER A 233 -5.43 5.44 -9.87
N VAL A 234 -4.99 6.36 -10.73
CA VAL A 234 -4.75 6.11 -12.14
C VAL A 234 -3.27 5.83 -12.32
N THR A 235 -2.94 4.82 -13.11
CA THR A 235 -1.57 4.39 -13.42
C THR A 235 -1.32 4.53 -14.91
N LEU A 236 -0.21 5.15 -15.27
CA LEU A 236 0.31 5.13 -16.64
C LEU A 236 1.66 4.42 -16.62
N ALA A 237 1.76 3.28 -17.29
CA ALA A 237 2.99 2.49 -17.33
C ALA A 237 3.51 2.29 -18.76
N TYR A 238 4.82 2.25 -18.89
CA TYR A 238 5.57 1.93 -20.09
C TYR A 238 6.18 0.54 -19.98
N ARG A 239 6.10 -0.22 -21.06
CA ARG A 239 6.64 -1.57 -21.17
C ARG A 239 7.90 -1.57 -22.03
N PHE A 240 9.00 -2.06 -21.46
CA PHE A 240 10.30 -2.09 -22.14
C PHE A 240 10.38 -3.16 -23.23
N ASN A 241 9.72 -4.32 -23.06
CA ASN A 241 9.85 -5.43 -23.99
C ASN A 241 8.54 -5.68 -24.78
N LYS A 242 8.63 -5.68 -26.12
CA LYS A 242 7.46 -5.85 -27.03
C LYS A 242 7.17 -7.33 -27.32
N ASP A 243 8.18 -8.19 -27.23
CA ASP A 243 8.10 -9.60 -27.65
C ASP A 243 7.65 -10.58 -26.56
N GLY A 244 7.65 -10.16 -25.29
CA GLY A 244 7.36 -11.02 -24.13
C GLY A 244 5.96 -11.67 -24.09
N PHE A 245 5.01 -11.22 -24.90
CA PHE A 245 3.68 -11.85 -24.99
C PHE A 245 3.58 -12.99 -26.00
N LYS A 246 4.52 -13.13 -26.94
CA LYS A 246 4.50 -14.25 -27.89
C LYS A 246 4.77 -15.59 -27.18
N GLU A 247 5.46 -15.56 -26.04
CA GLU A 247 5.86 -16.75 -25.28
C GLU A 247 4.83 -17.22 -24.23
N TRP A 248 3.77 -16.45 -23.97
CA TRP A 248 2.74 -16.82 -22.98
C TRP A 248 1.86 -18.00 -23.41
N THR A 249 1.99 -18.43 -24.65
CA THR A 249 1.46 -19.70 -25.15
C THR A 249 2.38 -20.87 -24.77
N TYR A 250 2.55 -21.14 -23.46
CA TYR A 250 3.08 -22.43 -23.05
C TYR A 250 2.04 -23.50 -23.40
N LYS A 251 2.21 -24.16 -24.55
CA LYS A 251 1.50 -25.40 -24.83
C LYS A 251 2.18 -26.48 -23.98
N PRO A 252 1.51 -27.06 -22.95
CA PRO A 252 2.11 -28.17 -22.23
C PRO A 252 2.48 -29.25 -23.25
N LYS A 253 3.75 -29.67 -23.25
CA LYS A 253 4.16 -30.82 -24.06
C LYS A 253 3.28 -31.99 -23.61
N LYS A 254 2.46 -32.53 -24.52
CA LYS A 254 1.76 -33.79 -24.28
C LYS A 254 2.85 -34.82 -23.98
N LEU A 255 2.93 -35.27 -22.72
CA LEU A 255 3.74 -36.44 -22.38
C LEU A 255 3.25 -37.56 -23.29
N SER A 256 4.12 -38.05 -24.18
CA SER A 256 3.81 -39.23 -24.98
C SER A 256 3.51 -40.34 -23.99
N ARG A 257 2.30 -40.89 -24.08
CA ARG A 257 1.82 -42.01 -23.26
C ARG A 257 2.97 -43.02 -23.13
N THR A 258 3.45 -43.20 -21.90
CA THR A 258 4.54 -44.11 -21.55
C THR A 258 4.36 -45.40 -22.34
N ARG A 259 5.36 -45.76 -23.16
CA ARG A 259 5.34 -47.03 -23.88
C ARG A 259 5.18 -48.12 -22.83
N GLU A 260 4.04 -48.81 -22.83
CA GLU A 260 3.84 -50.01 -22.02
C GLU A 260 4.93 -51.01 -22.39
N PHE A 261 5.92 -51.17 -21.51
CA PHE A 261 6.94 -52.19 -21.66
C PHE A 261 6.27 -53.54 -21.40
N LYS A 262 5.92 -54.26 -22.48
CA LYS A 262 5.48 -55.64 -22.39
C LYS A 262 6.67 -56.52 -22.02
N PHE A 263 6.72 -56.99 -20.78
CA PHE A 263 7.64 -58.05 -20.38
C PHE A 263 7.21 -59.35 -21.08
N GLN A 264 8.00 -59.82 -22.05
CA GLN A 264 7.93 -61.21 -22.47
C GLN A 264 8.69 -62.06 -21.44
N GLN A 265 7.96 -62.82 -20.63
CA GLN A 265 8.55 -63.90 -19.84
C GLN A 265 9.00 -65.01 -20.78
N THR A 266 10.30 -65.12 -21.02
CA THR A 266 10.87 -66.30 -21.64
C THR A 266 10.91 -67.41 -20.59
N LYS A 267 9.98 -68.37 -20.67
CA LYS A 267 10.08 -69.64 -19.92
C LYS A 267 11.32 -70.38 -20.44
N LYS A 268 12.33 -70.56 -19.58
CA LYS A 268 13.34 -71.60 -19.79
C LYS A 268 12.80 -72.91 -19.23
N GLN A 269 12.85 -73.94 -20.05
CA GLN A 269 12.59 -75.35 -19.71
C GLN A 269 13.63 -75.86 -18.72
#